data_AF-A0A9D9D4U8-F1
#
_entry.id   AF-A0A9D9D4U8-F1
#
_cell.length_a   1.000
_cell.length_b   1.000
_cell.length_c   1.000
_cell.angle_alpha   90.00
_cell.angle_beta   90.00
_cell.angle_gamma   90.00
#
_symmetry.space_group_name_H-M   'P 1'
#
loop_
_entity.id
_entity.type
_entity.pdbx_description
1 polymer ?
#
loop_
_entity_poly.entity_id
_entity_poly.type
_entity_poly.pdbx_seq_one_letter_code
_entity_poly.pdbx_strand_id
1 'polypeptide(L)'
;MSKNELIERDKLLDQLTKYRHLFDLTKDALNGEMARFNQIEQKATRMFAALTILISFSPVLVNWVVKVAIPPEGCLEYFIIILTVAVIIFTIISWRYLLGVLKTTSLYHIRIDDKMIQFFDNNSHLDIYYALARQIKDIYRKNLAITNKKCILLGHGYKFLIYNLICSVLLLALSILLYWFGSY
;
A
#
# COMPACT_ATOMS: atom_id res chain seq x y z
N MET A 1 52.99 -7.17 26.11
CA MET A 1 51.65 -7.70 25.81
C MET A 1 51.76 -9.22 25.77
N SER A 2 51.09 -9.91 26.70
CA SER A 2 51.12 -11.37 26.82
C SER A 2 50.34 -12.02 25.67
N LYS A 3 50.74 -13.23 25.25
CA LYS A 3 50.03 -14.00 24.21
C LYS A 3 48.53 -14.16 24.51
N ASN A 4 48.15 -14.19 25.79
CA ASN A 4 46.76 -14.27 26.22
C ASN A 4 45.97 -12.97 25.95
N GLU A 5 46.59 -11.80 26.12
CA GLU A 5 45.96 -10.49 25.87
C GLU A 5 45.69 -10.27 24.37
N LEU A 6 46.56 -10.80 23.49
CA LEU A 6 46.36 -10.78 22.03
C LEU A 6 45.14 -11.62 21.63
N ILE A 7 45.02 -12.84 22.16
CA ILE A 7 43.89 -13.74 21.86
C ILE A 7 42.56 -13.15 22.34
N GLU A 8 42.56 -12.52 23.52
CA GLU A 8 41.36 -11.88 24.07
C GLU A 8 40.92 -10.67 23.24
N ARG A 9 41.87 -9.82 22.81
CA ARG A 9 41.61 -8.71 21.90
C ARG A 9 41.02 -9.18 20.58
N ASP A 10 41.58 -10.21 19.97
CA ASP A 10 41.09 -10.74 18.68
C ASP A 10 39.66 -11.28 18.80
N LYS A 11 39.34 -11.97 19.91
CA LYS A 11 37.97 -12.43 20.18
C LYS A 11 36.98 -11.27 20.34
N LEU A 12 37.37 -10.20 21.02
CA LEU A 12 36.51 -9.02 21.19
C LEU A 12 36.26 -8.30 19.85
N LEU A 13 37.29 -8.20 19.00
CA LEU A 13 37.16 -7.63 17.65
C LEU A 13 36.23 -8.45 16.75
N ASP A 14 36.34 -9.78 16.81
CA ASP A 14 35.43 -10.68 16.08
C ASP A 14 33.97 -10.52 16.53
N GLN A 15 33.73 -10.49 17.85
CA GLN A 15 32.39 -10.27 18.40
C GLN A 15 31.82 -8.90 18.00
N LEU A 16 32.63 -7.85 18.10
CA LEU A 16 32.23 -6.50 17.69
C LEU A 16 31.82 -6.48 16.21
N THR A 17 32.61 -7.12 15.34
CA THR A 17 32.34 -7.21 13.90
C THR A 17 31.03 -7.96 13.64
N LYS A 18 30.80 -9.07 14.34
CA LYS A 18 29.56 -9.85 14.25
C LYS A 18 28.32 -9.03 14.61
N TYR A 19 28.33 -8.30 15.73
CA TYR A 19 27.17 -7.50 16.14
C TYR A 19 26.97 -6.26 15.27
N ARG A 20 28.06 -5.67 14.78
CA ARG A 20 28.00 -4.60 13.77
C ARG A 20 27.32 -5.07 12.49
N HIS A 21 27.71 -6.24 11.96
CA HIS A 21 27.05 -6.82 10.79
C HIS A 21 25.56 -7.10 11.03
N LEU A 22 25.20 -7.61 12.22
CA LEU A 22 23.81 -7.81 12.59
C LEU A 22 23.04 -6.49 12.60
N PHE A 23 23.62 -5.44 13.19
CA PHE A 23 23.03 -4.11 13.21
C PHE A 23 22.81 -3.57 11.79
N ASP A 24 23.85 -3.61 10.94
CA ASP A 24 23.78 -3.14 9.55
C ASP A 24 22.69 -3.91 8.77
N LEU A 25 22.63 -5.23 8.89
CA LEU A 25 21.59 -6.06 8.26
C LEU A 25 20.18 -5.67 8.72
N THR A 26 19.98 -5.45 10.02
CA THR A 26 18.66 -5.06 10.53
C THR A 26 18.26 -3.67 10.08
N LYS A 27 19.22 -2.73 10.00
CA LYS A 27 19.01 -1.37 9.49
C LYS A 27 18.61 -1.40 8.02
N ASP A 28 19.30 -2.20 7.20
CA ASP A 28 18.99 -2.35 5.77
C ASP A 28 17.60 -2.97 5.57
N ALA A 29 17.24 -3.98 6.38
CA ALA A 29 15.90 -4.57 6.35
C ALA A 29 14.80 -3.54 6.70
N LEU A 30 15.03 -2.68 7.70
CA LEU A 30 14.10 -1.61 8.06
C LEU A 30 13.97 -0.56 6.95
N ASN A 31 15.09 -0.13 6.37
CA ASN A 31 15.10 0.81 5.26
C ASN A 31 14.36 0.26 4.03
N GLY A 32 14.58 -1.02 3.71
CA GLY A 32 13.86 -1.71 2.64
C GLY A 32 12.35 -1.75 2.87
N GLU A 33 11.91 -1.96 4.11
CA GLU A 33 10.50 -1.96 4.47
C GLU A 33 9.88 -0.56 4.41
N MET A 34 10.60 0.49 4.83
CA MET A 34 10.17 1.88 4.65
C MET A 34 10.04 2.24 3.16
N ALA A 35 11.00 1.82 2.33
CA ALA A 35 10.94 2.01 0.89
C ALA A 35 9.72 1.29 0.28
N ARG A 36 9.44 0.05 0.71
CA ARG A 36 8.27 -0.72 0.29
C ARG A 36 6.96 -0.05 0.67
N PHE A 37 6.86 0.50 1.89
CA PHE A 37 5.70 1.28 2.33
C PHE A 37 5.47 2.49 1.41
N ASN A 38 6.52 3.28 1.14
CA ASN A 38 6.43 4.43 0.25
C ASN A 38 6.00 4.04 -1.18
N GLN A 39 6.52 2.93 -1.71
CA GLN A 39 6.11 2.43 -3.02
C GLN A 39 4.62 2.04 -3.06
N ILE A 40 4.10 1.45 -1.98
CA ILE A 40 2.67 1.09 -1.85
C ILE A 40 1.82 2.37 -1.86
N GLU A 41 2.20 3.40 -1.10
CA GLU A 41 1.47 4.67 -1.08
C GLU A 41 1.52 5.37 -2.44
N GLN A 42 2.67 5.41 -3.11
CA GLN A 42 2.77 5.97 -4.46
C GLN A 42 1.93 5.21 -5.49
N LYS A 43 1.83 3.88 -5.38
CA LYS A 43 0.95 3.09 -6.24
C LYS A 43 -0.52 3.38 -5.95
N ALA A 44 -0.90 3.48 -4.67
CA ALA A 44 -2.25 3.83 -4.24
C ALA A 44 -2.65 5.22 -4.75
N THR A 45 -1.78 6.22 -4.65
CA THR A 45 -2.03 7.58 -5.16
C THR A 45 -2.29 7.59 -6.66
N ARG A 46 -1.48 6.85 -7.44
CA ARG A 46 -1.68 6.71 -8.89
C ARG A 46 -3.01 6.04 -9.23
N MET A 47 -3.38 4.97 -8.51
CA MET A 47 -4.67 4.30 -8.69
C MET A 47 -5.85 5.19 -8.28
N PHE A 48 -5.69 5.97 -7.21
CA PHE A 48 -6.70 6.91 -6.76
C PHE A 48 -6.92 8.02 -7.78
N ALA A 49 -5.87 8.56 -8.38
CA ALA A 49 -5.98 9.51 -9.48
C ALA A 49 -6.75 8.92 -10.68
N ALA A 50 -6.46 7.67 -11.06
CA ALA A 50 -7.22 6.98 -12.11
C ALA A 50 -8.70 6.79 -11.74
N LEU A 51 -8.99 6.44 -10.48
CA LEU A 51 -10.36 6.32 -9.99
C LEU A 51 -11.10 7.67 -10.02
N THR A 52 -10.43 8.78 -9.69
CA THR A 52 -11.02 10.12 -9.78
C THR A 52 -11.43 10.47 -11.21
N ILE A 53 -10.61 10.12 -12.21
CA ILE A 53 -10.96 10.30 -13.62
C ILE A 53 -12.22 9.51 -13.98
N LEU A 54 -12.32 8.25 -13.53
CA LEU A 54 -13.52 7.42 -13.75
C LEU A 54 -14.76 8.03 -13.07
N ILE A 55 -14.61 8.55 -11.85
CA ILE A 55 -15.69 9.25 -11.13
C ILE A 55 -16.14 10.48 -11.91
N SER A 56 -15.21 11.29 -12.44
CA SER A 56 -15.56 12.49 -13.22
C SER A 56 -16.35 12.17 -14.49
N PHE A 57 -16.09 11.01 -15.12
CA PHE A 57 -16.82 10.60 -16.32
C PHE A 57 -18.18 9.95 -16.01
N SER A 58 -18.37 9.41 -14.81
CA SER A 58 -19.57 8.66 -14.43
C SER A 58 -20.91 9.42 -14.57
N PRO A 59 -21.04 10.73 -14.27
CA PRO A 59 -22.32 11.43 -14.41
C PRO A 59 -22.76 11.58 -15.87
N VAL A 60 -21.80 11.71 -16.80
CA VAL A 60 -22.08 11.80 -18.23
C VAL A 60 -22.68 10.47 -18.72
N LEU A 61 -22.07 9.36 -18.32
CA LEU A 61 -22.59 8.02 -18.62
C LEU A 61 -23.98 7.80 -18.04
N VAL A 62 -24.19 8.14 -16.77
CA VAL A 62 -25.50 7.98 -16.11
C VAL A 62 -26.57 8.83 -16.79
N ASN A 63 -26.28 10.09 -17.11
CA ASN A 63 -27.23 10.97 -17.81
C ASN A 63 -27.60 10.42 -19.20
N TRP A 64 -26.62 9.90 -19.93
CA TRP A 64 -26.88 9.25 -21.22
C TRP A 64 -27.77 8.02 -21.07
N VAL A 65 -27.49 7.15 -20.09
CA VAL A 65 -28.30 5.95 -19.81
C VAL A 65 -29.74 6.34 -19.42
N VAL A 66 -29.92 7.39 -18.62
CA VAL A 66 -31.27 7.87 -18.23
C VAL A 66 -32.05 8.36 -19.45
N LYS A 67 -31.40 8.99 -20.44
CA LYS A 67 -32.08 9.48 -21.64
C LYS A 67 -32.46 8.38 -22.63
N VAL A 68 -31.64 7.32 -22.70
CA VAL A 68 -31.76 6.29 -23.75
C VAL A 68 -32.48 5.04 -23.24
N ALA A 69 -32.26 4.64 -21.98
CA ALA A 69 -32.74 3.39 -21.43
C ALA A 69 -33.96 3.54 -20.51
N ILE A 70 -34.45 4.76 -20.26
CA ILE A 70 -35.64 5.01 -19.44
C ILE A 70 -36.68 5.78 -20.27
N PRO A 71 -37.92 5.24 -20.41
CA PRO A 71 -38.41 3.97 -19.89
C PRO A 71 -37.81 2.74 -20.63
N PRO A 72 -37.54 1.63 -19.92
CA PRO A 72 -36.94 0.45 -20.56
C PRO A 72 -37.98 -0.31 -21.39
N GLU A 73 -37.75 -0.37 -22.71
CA GLU A 73 -38.66 -1.07 -23.64
C GLU A 73 -38.22 -2.51 -23.92
N GLY A 74 -36.94 -2.84 -23.75
CA GLY A 74 -36.37 -4.15 -24.05
C GLY A 74 -35.42 -4.70 -22.98
N CYS A 75 -34.98 -5.95 -23.19
CA CYS A 75 -34.07 -6.65 -22.29
C CYS A 75 -32.67 -6.01 -22.22
N LEU A 76 -32.24 -5.30 -23.28
CA LEU A 76 -30.93 -4.66 -23.35
C LEU A 76 -30.85 -3.43 -22.44
N GLU A 77 -31.91 -2.64 -22.36
CA GLU A 77 -32.05 -1.46 -21.51
C GLU A 77 -31.96 -1.85 -20.03
N TYR A 78 -32.63 -2.95 -19.64
CA TYR A 78 -32.48 -3.50 -18.28
C TYR A 78 -31.03 -3.89 -17.98
N PHE A 79 -30.32 -4.51 -18.92
CA PHE A 79 -28.93 -4.89 -18.72
C PHE A 79 -27.99 -3.67 -18.58
N ILE A 80 -28.23 -2.61 -19.35
CA ILE A 80 -27.51 -1.33 -19.26
C ILE A 80 -27.73 -0.67 -17.89
N ILE A 81 -28.97 -0.68 -17.38
CA ILE A 81 -29.30 -0.15 -16.04
C ILE A 81 -28.54 -0.94 -14.96
N ILE A 82 -28.58 -2.27 -15.01
CA ILE A 82 -27.86 -3.14 -14.06
C ILE A 82 -26.35 -2.87 -14.11
N LEU A 83 -25.77 -2.76 -15.31
CA LEU A 83 -24.35 -2.44 -15.48
C LEU A 83 -23.99 -1.08 -14.89
N THR A 84 -24.85 -0.08 -15.07
CA THR A 84 -24.64 1.27 -14.52
C THR A 84 -24.61 1.24 -13.00
N VAL A 85 -25.56 0.53 -12.38
CA VAL A 85 -25.57 0.31 -10.92
C VAL A 85 -24.32 -0.43 -10.46
N ALA A 86 -23.90 -1.47 -11.19
CA ALA A 86 -22.67 -2.21 -10.87
C ALA A 86 -21.41 -1.34 -10.94
N VAL A 87 -21.28 -0.47 -11.95
CA VAL A 87 -20.18 0.50 -12.07
C VAL A 87 -20.14 1.40 -10.83
N ILE A 88 -21.28 1.99 -10.43
CA ILE A 88 -21.34 2.85 -9.25
C ILE A 88 -20.91 2.09 -7.98
N ILE A 89 -21.40 0.87 -7.79
CA ILE A 89 -21.03 0.03 -6.65
C ILE A 89 -19.52 -0.26 -6.64
N PHE A 90 -18.94 -0.67 -7.77
CA PHE A 90 -17.50 -0.95 -7.86
C PHE A 90 -16.66 0.30 -7.66
N THR A 91 -17.12 1.47 -8.11
CA THR A 91 -16.46 2.76 -7.86
C THR A 91 -16.38 3.02 -6.35
N ILE A 92 -17.50 2.90 -5.63
CA ILE A 92 -17.58 3.12 -4.18
C ILE A 92 -16.70 2.13 -3.42
N ILE A 93 -16.74 0.85 -3.79
CA ILE A 93 -15.91 -0.19 -3.16
C ILE A 93 -14.43 0.11 -3.37
N SER A 94 -14.02 0.42 -4.61
CA SER A 94 -12.63 0.77 -4.95
C SER A 94 -12.17 2.00 -4.17
N TRP A 95 -13.01 3.03 -4.08
CA TRP A 95 -12.77 4.25 -3.32
C TRP A 95 -12.49 3.95 -1.86
N ARG A 96 -13.34 3.12 -1.23
CA ARG A 96 -13.17 2.73 0.18
C ARG A 96 -11.84 2.02 0.44
N TYR A 97 -11.45 1.09 -0.45
CA TYR A 97 -10.18 0.37 -0.30
C TYR A 97 -8.98 1.28 -0.50
N LEU A 98 -8.98 2.13 -1.54
CA LEU A 98 -7.87 3.04 -1.82
C LEU A 98 -7.70 4.10 -0.73
N LEU A 99 -8.79 4.66 -0.21
CA LEU A 99 -8.73 5.54 0.97
C LEU A 99 -8.19 4.81 2.21
N GLY A 100 -8.53 3.53 2.37
CA GLY A 100 -7.96 2.70 3.43
C GLY A 100 -6.44 2.56 3.33
N VAL A 101 -5.89 2.50 2.11
CA VAL A 101 -4.43 2.49 1.88
C VAL A 101 -3.83 3.87 2.12
N LEU A 102 -4.48 4.94 1.69
CA LEU A 102 -3.98 6.32 1.81
C LEU A 102 -4.16 6.91 3.22
N LYS A 103 -4.89 6.24 4.11
CA LYS A 103 -5.05 6.67 5.49
C LYS A 103 -3.68 6.85 6.14
N THR A 104 -3.44 8.06 6.67
CA THR A 104 -2.21 8.42 7.36
C THR A 104 -1.94 7.41 8.46
N THR A 105 -0.84 6.68 8.32
CA THR A 105 -0.40 5.71 9.33
C THR A 105 1.04 6.06 9.67
N SER A 106 1.29 6.37 10.94
CA SER A 106 2.64 6.64 11.40
C SER A 106 3.42 5.33 11.47
N LEU A 107 4.58 5.28 10.80
CA LEU A 107 5.53 4.20 10.98
C LEU A 107 6.26 4.38 12.32
N TYR A 108 6.64 3.26 12.92
CA TYR A 108 7.50 3.28 14.10
C TYR A 108 8.92 3.65 13.67
N HIS A 109 9.53 4.54 14.45
CA HIS A 109 10.90 5.01 14.26
C HIS A 109 11.69 4.78 15.55
N ILE A 110 13.02 4.73 15.44
CA ILE A 110 13.90 4.70 16.60
C ILE A 110 13.74 6.05 17.33
N ARG A 111 13.45 5.99 18.63
CA ARG A 111 13.38 7.18 19.47
C ARG A 111 14.76 7.47 20.02
N ILE A 112 15.30 8.63 19.70
CA ILE A 112 16.52 9.15 20.30
C ILE A 112 16.07 10.05 21.44
N ASP A 113 16.05 9.51 22.65
CA ASP A 113 15.75 10.23 23.89
C ASP A 113 16.99 10.30 24.79
N ASP A 114 16.95 11.14 25.82
CA ASP A 114 18.07 11.28 26.77
C ASP A 114 18.42 9.95 27.44
N LYS A 115 17.46 9.03 27.57
CA LYS A 115 17.68 7.67 28.06
C LYS A 115 18.51 6.84 27.10
N MET A 116 18.29 6.95 25.79
CA MET A 116 19.12 6.33 24.78
C MET A 116 20.54 6.91 24.82
N ILE A 117 20.70 8.22 24.95
CA ILE A 117 22.04 8.83 25.06
C ILE A 117 22.77 8.32 26.30
N GLN A 118 22.12 8.33 27.46
CA GLN A 118 22.67 7.75 28.70
C GLN A 118 22.98 6.25 28.56
N PHE A 119 22.18 5.50 27.81
CA PHE A 119 22.46 4.10 27.53
C PHE A 119 23.75 3.95 26.71
N PHE A 120 24.00 4.82 25.73
CA PHE A 120 25.23 4.79 24.94
C PHE A 120 26.46 5.16 25.78
N ASP A 121 26.34 6.12 26.69
CA ASP A 121 27.47 6.56 27.53
C ASP A 121 27.87 5.49 28.58
N ASN A 122 26.92 4.67 29.01
CA ASN A 122 27.11 3.72 30.11
C ASN A 122 27.34 2.26 29.67
N ASN A 123 27.27 1.92 28.38
CA ASN A 123 27.35 0.54 27.90
C ASN A 123 28.46 0.34 26.87
N SER A 124 28.93 -0.90 26.74
CA SER A 124 29.96 -1.24 25.75
C SER A 124 29.41 -1.13 24.32
N HIS A 125 30.30 -0.91 23.34
CA HIS A 125 29.90 -0.90 21.93
C HIS A 125 29.17 -2.18 21.49
N LEU A 126 29.53 -3.32 22.05
CA LEU A 126 28.90 -4.61 21.77
C LEU A 126 27.43 -4.59 22.22
N ASP A 127 27.18 -4.16 23.46
CA ASP A 127 25.84 -4.06 24.02
C ASP A 127 24.98 -3.05 23.26
N ILE A 128 25.58 -1.95 22.82
CA ILE A 128 24.92 -0.94 21.99
C ILE A 128 24.46 -1.53 20.66
N TYR A 129 25.36 -2.18 19.90
CA TYR A 129 24.98 -2.80 18.62
C TYR A 129 23.90 -3.86 18.78
N TYR A 130 24.01 -4.69 19.82
CA TYR A 130 23.00 -5.70 20.11
C TYR A 130 21.64 -5.09 20.48
N ALA A 131 21.62 -4.10 21.37
CA ALA A 131 20.40 -3.42 21.80
C ALA A 131 19.70 -2.72 20.63
N LEU A 132 20.46 -2.01 19.79
CA LEU A 132 19.93 -1.37 18.59
C LEU A 132 19.37 -2.39 17.59
N ALA A 133 20.11 -3.46 17.30
CA ALA A 133 19.64 -4.51 16.39
C ALA A 133 18.32 -5.13 16.88
N ARG A 134 18.20 -5.35 18.20
CA ARG A 134 16.97 -5.85 18.83
C ARG A 134 15.83 -4.84 18.71
N GLN A 135 16.07 -3.57 18.99
CA GLN A 135 15.07 -2.51 18.88
C GLN A 135 14.59 -2.34 17.42
N ILE A 136 15.51 -2.37 16.46
CA ILE A 136 15.20 -2.29 15.03
C ILE A 136 14.34 -3.47 14.60
N LYS A 137 14.66 -4.69 15.06
CA LYS A 137 13.85 -5.89 14.79
C LYS A 137 12.40 -5.72 15.27
N ASP A 138 12.20 -5.16 16.46
CA ASP A 138 10.86 -4.94 17.00
C ASP A 138 10.08 -3.87 16.23
N ILE A 139 10.76 -2.78 15.84
CA ILE A 139 10.21 -1.73 14.98
C ILE A 139 9.84 -2.30 13.61
N TYR A 140 10.74 -3.07 12.99
CA TYR A 140 10.54 -3.74 11.72
C TYR A 140 9.29 -4.64 11.76
N ARG A 141 9.14 -5.47 12.80
CA ARG A 141 7.98 -6.36 12.95
C ARG A 141 6.66 -5.58 13.02
N LYS A 142 6.64 -4.45 13.72
CA LYS A 142 5.45 -3.58 13.81
C LYS A 142 5.14 -2.92 12.46
N ASN A 143 6.14 -2.38 11.78
CA ASN A 143 6.00 -1.75 10.48
C ASN A 143 5.56 -2.76 9.41
N LEU A 144 6.12 -3.96 9.41
CA LEU A 144 5.75 -5.04 8.49
C LEU A 144 4.25 -5.39 8.57
N ALA A 145 3.70 -5.45 9.79
CA ALA A 145 2.26 -5.71 9.97
C ALA A 145 1.39 -4.60 9.38
N ILE A 146 1.81 -3.34 9.49
CA ILE A 146 1.13 -2.18 8.90
C ILE A 146 1.20 -2.25 7.38
N THR A 147 2.40 -2.44 6.82
CA THR A 147 2.60 -2.50 5.37
C THR A 147 1.87 -3.67 4.73
N ASN A 148 1.85 -4.85 5.38
CA ASN A 148 1.10 -6.01 4.89
C ASN A 148 -0.41 -5.72 4.82
N LYS A 149 -0.98 -5.06 5.85
CA LYS A 149 -2.39 -4.63 5.83
C LYS A 149 -2.66 -3.67 4.66
N LYS A 150 -1.81 -2.67 4.45
CA LYS A 150 -1.93 -1.74 3.31
C LYS A 150 -1.80 -2.46 1.96
N CYS A 151 -0.89 -3.43 1.85
CA CYS A 151 -0.71 -4.23 0.63
C CYS A 151 -1.97 -5.04 0.29
N ILE A 152 -2.58 -5.68 1.28
CA ILE A 152 -3.83 -6.43 1.10
C ILE A 152 -4.95 -5.48 0.64
N LEU A 153 -5.11 -4.32 1.28
CA LEU A 153 -6.11 -3.32 0.88
C LEU A 153 -5.87 -2.80 -0.55
N LEU A 154 -4.61 -2.55 -0.93
CA LEU A 154 -4.25 -2.13 -2.28
C LEU A 154 -4.60 -3.21 -3.32
N GLY A 155 -4.32 -4.48 -3.01
CA GLY A 155 -4.67 -5.61 -3.88
C GLY A 155 -6.18 -5.74 -4.10
N HIS A 156 -6.99 -5.55 -3.06
CA HIS A 156 -8.45 -5.53 -3.19
C HIS A 156 -8.93 -4.32 -3.99
N GLY A 157 -8.43 -3.12 -3.69
CA GLY A 157 -8.77 -1.90 -4.42
C GLY A 157 -8.46 -2.02 -5.92
N TYR A 158 -7.32 -2.60 -6.27
CA TYR A 158 -6.93 -2.85 -7.66
C TYR A 158 -7.89 -3.81 -8.38
N LYS A 159 -8.29 -4.92 -7.76
CA LYS A 159 -9.25 -5.87 -8.35
C LYS A 159 -10.58 -5.21 -8.66
N PHE A 160 -11.14 -4.45 -7.72
CA PHE A 160 -12.40 -3.75 -7.93
C PHE A 160 -12.28 -2.62 -8.99
N LEU A 161 -11.12 -1.97 -9.08
CA LEU A 161 -10.86 -0.99 -10.13
C LEU A 161 -10.82 -1.64 -11.52
N ILE A 162 -10.23 -2.84 -11.66
CA ILE A 162 -10.30 -3.61 -12.91
C ILE A 162 -11.74 -3.96 -13.25
N TYR A 163 -12.51 -4.51 -12.30
CA TYR A 163 -13.91 -4.86 -12.55
C TYR A 163 -14.73 -3.64 -12.97
N ASN A 164 -14.49 -2.49 -12.33
CA ASN A 164 -15.11 -1.23 -12.72
C ASN A 164 -14.77 -0.84 -14.16
N LEU A 165 -13.49 -0.95 -14.56
CA LEU A 165 -13.05 -0.62 -15.91
C LEU A 165 -13.68 -1.55 -16.95
N ILE A 166 -13.71 -2.87 -16.70
CA ILE A 166 -14.35 -3.84 -17.59
C ILE A 166 -15.85 -3.53 -17.73
N CYS A 167 -16.55 -3.30 -16.62
CA CYS A 167 -17.97 -2.93 -16.66
C CYS A 167 -18.22 -1.62 -17.40
N SER A 168 -17.35 -0.62 -17.22
CA SER A 168 -17.47 0.67 -17.91
C SER A 168 -17.26 0.54 -19.42
N VAL A 169 -16.29 -0.27 -19.85
CA VAL A 169 -16.05 -0.56 -21.28
C VAL A 169 -17.22 -1.34 -21.88
N LEU A 170 -17.74 -2.36 -21.17
CA LEU A 170 -18.90 -3.12 -21.62
C LEU A 170 -20.15 -2.23 -21.73
N LEU A 171 -20.36 -1.35 -20.74
CA LEU A 171 -21.44 -0.37 -20.75
C LEU A 171 -21.34 0.53 -21.98
N LEU A 172 -20.15 1.08 -22.26
CA LEU A 172 -19.89 1.90 -23.45
C LEU A 172 -20.14 1.14 -24.76
N ALA A 173 -19.67 -0.10 -24.88
CA ALA A 173 -19.85 -0.91 -26.07
C ALA A 173 -21.34 -1.20 -26.34
N LEU A 174 -22.10 -1.59 -25.32
CA LEU A 174 -23.53 -1.81 -25.43
C LEU A 174 -24.30 -0.53 -25.71
N SER A 175 -23.86 0.59 -25.14
CA SER A 175 -24.44 1.91 -25.39
C SER A 175 -24.33 2.30 -26.86
N ILE A 176 -23.15 2.06 -27.47
CA ILE A 176 -22.92 2.32 -28.90
C ILE A 176 -23.75 1.37 -29.75
N LEU A 177 -23.81 0.08 -29.41
CA LEU A 177 -24.63 -0.88 -30.14
C LEU A 177 -26.11 -0.50 -30.13
N LEU A 178 -26.64 -0.09 -28.97
CA LEU A 178 -28.03 0.33 -28.86
C LEU A 178 -28.29 1.61 -29.66
N TYR A 179 -27.35 2.55 -29.69
CA TYR A 179 -27.43 3.74 -30.56
C TYR A 179 -27.44 3.39 -32.06
N TRP A 180 -26.70 2.36 -32.47
CA TRP A 180 -26.63 1.94 -33.87
C TRP A 180 -27.84 1.11 -34.32
N PHE A 181 -28.33 0.20 -33.47
CA PHE A 181 -29.44 -0.71 -33.80
C PHE A 181 -30.81 -0.13 -33.45
N GLY A 182 -30.90 0.63 -32.36
CA GLY A 182 -32.06 1.44 -32.03
C GLY A 182 -32.00 2.74 -32.82
N SER A 183 -32.48 2.73 -34.07
CA SER A 183 -32.75 3.97 -34.81
C SER A 183 -33.80 4.80 -34.06
N TYR A 184 -33.33 5.72 -33.23
CA TYR A 184 -34.00 6.98 -32.88
C TYR A 184 -33.30 8.13 -33.61
#